data_AF-A0A8T4RHT5-F1
#
_entry.id   AF-A0A8T4RHT5-F1
#
_cell.length_a   1.000
_cell.length_b   1.000
_cell.length_c   1.000
_cell.angle_alpha   90.00
_cell.angle_beta   90.00
_cell.angle_gamma   90.00
#
_symmetry.space_group_name_H-M   'P 1'
#
loop_
_entity.id
_entity.type
_entity.pdbx_description
1 polymer ?
#
loop_
_entity_poly.entity_id
_entity_poly.type
_entity_poly.pdbx_seq_one_letter_code
_entity_poly.pdbx_strand_id
1 'polypeptide(L)'
;MVIKSLTITEHAYEALKTLKMGHESFSDVILRLSTEKVGSAAKFFGAVSSFEGKKLQQQVKSRRMSLEKEFLQRAKKYKLS
;
A
#
# COMPACT_ATOMS: atom_id res chain seq x y z
N MET A 1 -12.08 -19.59 16.81
CA MET A 1 -11.61 -18.66 15.77
C MET A 1 -11.78 -17.24 16.29
N VAL A 2 -10.73 -16.43 16.28
CA VAL A 2 -10.85 -15.00 16.60
C VAL A 2 -11.27 -14.29 15.31
N ILE A 3 -12.39 -13.59 15.35
CA ILE A 3 -12.89 -12.82 14.20
C ILE A 3 -12.49 -11.36 14.41
N LYS A 4 -11.87 -10.77 13.40
CA LYS A 4 -11.56 -9.34 13.35
C LYS A 4 -12.24 -8.74 12.14
N SER A 5 -12.94 -7.64 12.33
CA SER A 5 -13.57 -6.89 11.24
C SER A 5 -12.52 -5.98 10.58
N LEU A 6 -12.51 -5.96 9.25
CA LEU A 6 -11.66 -5.08 8.45
C LEU A 6 -12.55 -4.29 7.50
N THR A 7 -12.49 -2.96 7.58
CA THR A 7 -13.16 -2.07 6.64
C THR A 7 -12.24 -1.82 5.45
N ILE A 8 -12.73 -2.06 4.25
CA ILE A 8 -12.03 -1.84 2.98
C ILE A 8 -12.90 -1.01 2.04
N THR A 9 -12.27 -0.42 1.03
CA THR A 9 -13.02 0.28 -0.01
C THR A 9 -13.77 -0.72 -0.89
N GLU A 10 -14.85 -0.25 -1.53
CA GLU A 10 -15.62 -1.04 -2.48
C GLU A 10 -14.74 -1.62 -3.60
N HIS A 11 -13.84 -0.81 -4.14
CA HIS A 11 -12.92 -1.26 -5.18
C HIS A 11 -11.98 -2.38 -4.69
N ALA A 12 -11.52 -2.31 -3.44
CA ALA A 12 -10.69 -3.36 -2.85
C ALA A 12 -11.49 -4.65 -2.60
N TYR A 13 -12.77 -4.51 -2.22
CA TYR A 13 -13.67 -5.65 -2.06
C TYR A 13 -13.92 -6.37 -3.38
N GLU A 14 -14.25 -5.64 -4.44
CA GLU A 14 -14.45 -6.22 -5.78
C GLU A 14 -13.17 -6.86 -6.32
N ALA A 15 -12.01 -6.22 -6.12
CA ALA A 15 -10.72 -6.82 -6.46
C ALA A 15 -10.50 -8.15 -5.71
N LEU A 16 -10.74 -8.20 -4.40
CA LEU A 16 -10.63 -9.43 -3.60
C LEU A 16 -11.59 -10.52 -4.07
N LYS A 17 -12.80 -10.15 -4.47
CA LYS A 17 -13.83 -11.07 -4.96
C LYS A 17 -13.42 -11.73 -6.28
N THR A 18 -12.81 -10.98 -7.21
CA THR A 18 -12.32 -11.54 -8.48
C THR A 18 -11.17 -12.53 -8.31
N LEU A 19 -10.42 -12.42 -7.20
CA LEU A 19 -9.30 -13.30 -6.88
C LEU A 19 -9.74 -14.62 -6.22
N LYS A 20 -11.04 -14.78 -5.93
CA LYS A 20 -11.59 -15.99 -5.33
C LYS A 20 -11.56 -17.17 -6.30
N MET A 21 -10.95 -18.27 -5.87
CA MET A 21 -10.93 -19.55 -6.55
C MET A 21 -11.95 -20.51 -5.92
N GLY A 22 -12.96 -20.91 -6.70
CA GLY A 22 -13.99 -21.86 -6.28
C GLY A 22 -14.75 -21.40 -5.04
N HIS A 23 -14.72 -22.21 -3.98
CA HIS A 23 -15.44 -21.97 -2.73
C HIS A 23 -14.56 -21.39 -1.60
N GLU A 24 -13.41 -20.80 -1.92
CA GLU A 24 -12.50 -20.28 -0.89
C GLU A 24 -13.10 -19.10 -0.09
N SER A 25 -12.68 -18.92 1.17
CA SER A 25 -13.11 -17.77 1.97
C SER A 25 -12.24 -16.54 1.66
N PHE A 26 -12.71 -15.34 2.01
CA PHE A 26 -11.87 -14.13 1.89
C PHE A 26 -10.62 -14.20 2.77
N SER A 27 -10.71 -14.85 3.93
CA SER A 27 -9.56 -15.10 4.79
C SER A 27 -8.51 -15.97 4.09
N ASP A 28 -8.95 -16.98 3.32
CA ASP A 28 -8.05 -17.87 2.58
C ASP A 28 -7.37 -17.13 1.42
N VAL A 29 -8.10 -16.27 0.69
CA VAL A 29 -7.54 -15.40 -0.35
C VAL A 29 -6.44 -14.51 0.25
N ILE A 30 -6.74 -13.83 1.36
CA ILE A 30 -5.79 -12.94 2.03
C ILE A 30 -4.56 -13.72 2.46
N LEU A 31 -4.74 -14.90 3.06
CA LEU A 31 -3.63 -15.74 3.48
C LEU A 31 -2.81 -16.21 2.29
N ARG A 32 -3.42 -16.76 1.24
CA ARG A 32 -2.76 -17.25 0.02
C ARG A 32 -1.95 -16.16 -0.66
N LEU A 33 -2.55 -14.98 -0.88
CA LEU A 33 -1.84 -13.84 -1.47
C LEU A 33 -0.72 -13.32 -0.56
N SER A 34 -0.87 -13.49 0.76
CA SER A 34 0.17 -13.14 1.73
C SER A 34 1.30 -14.17 1.73
N THR A 35 1.02 -15.48 1.75
CA THR A 35 2.03 -16.55 1.76
C THR A 35 2.74 -16.73 0.43
N GLU A 36 2.05 -16.61 -0.70
CA GLU A 36 2.70 -16.51 -2.03
C GLU A 36 3.68 -15.33 -2.07
N LYS A 37 3.39 -14.26 -1.33
CA LYS A 37 4.29 -13.13 -1.16
C LYS A 37 5.25 -13.26 0.03
N VAL A 38 5.11 -14.19 0.98
CA VAL A 38 5.98 -14.27 2.17
C VAL A 38 7.41 -14.70 1.81
N GLY A 39 7.62 -15.40 0.67
CA GLY A 39 8.96 -15.58 0.11
C GLY A 39 9.65 -14.28 -0.34
N SER A 40 8.88 -13.19 -0.50
CA SER A 40 9.32 -11.86 -0.96
C SER A 40 9.19 -10.79 0.14
N ALA A 41 8.09 -10.77 0.91
CA ALA A 41 7.81 -9.78 1.93
C ALA A 41 8.74 -9.92 3.15
N ALA A 42 9.12 -11.15 3.54
CA ALA A 42 10.16 -11.34 4.56
C ALA A 42 11.52 -10.77 4.11
N LYS A 43 11.84 -10.83 2.80
CA LYS A 43 13.02 -10.15 2.23
C LYS A 43 12.86 -8.63 2.24
N PHE A 44 11.67 -8.09 1.97
CA PHE A 44 11.42 -6.65 2.05
C PHE A 44 11.44 -6.11 3.50
N PHE A 45 10.84 -6.82 4.46
CA PHE A 45 10.88 -6.43 5.87
C PHE A 45 12.30 -6.57 6.46
N GLY A 46 13.09 -7.56 6.02
CA GLY A 46 14.51 -7.71 6.39
C GLY A 46 15.44 -6.67 5.75
N ALA A 47 15.19 -6.26 4.49
CA ALA A 47 15.97 -5.23 3.80
C ALA A 47 15.63 -3.81 4.31
N VAL A 48 14.37 -3.55 4.68
CA VAL A 48 13.96 -2.25 5.24
C VAL A 48 14.49 -2.06 6.67
N SER A 49 14.60 -3.13 7.47
CA SER A 49 15.16 -3.06 8.82
C SER A 49 16.69 -2.92 8.83
N SER A 50 17.37 -3.46 7.82
CA SER A 50 18.82 -3.48 7.70
C SER A 50 19.29 -2.34 6.79
N PHE A 51 19.61 -1.18 7.36
CA PHE A 51 20.37 -0.09 6.73
C PHE A 51 19.66 0.81 5.69
N GLU A 52 18.69 0.34 4.90
CA GLU A 52 18.08 1.15 3.82
C GLU A 52 16.82 1.95 4.21
N GLY A 53 16.14 1.57 5.29
CA GLY A 53 14.88 2.20 5.71
C GLY A 53 14.98 3.71 5.99
N LYS A 54 16.10 4.19 6.54
CA LYS A 54 16.31 5.63 6.82
C LYS A 54 16.50 6.46 5.54
N LYS A 55 17.22 5.93 4.54
CA LYS A 55 17.41 6.62 3.24
C LYS A 55 16.10 6.67 2.45
N LEU A 56 15.32 5.59 2.50
CA LEU A 56 14.04 5.50 1.82
C LEU A 56 13.00 6.44 2.46
N GLN A 57 12.98 6.52 3.80
CA GLN A 57 12.16 7.51 4.52
C GLN A 57 12.50 8.95 4.13
N GLN A 58 13.78 9.28 3.98
CA GLN A 58 14.22 10.62 3.54
C GLN A 58 13.83 10.91 2.09
N GLN A 59 13.93 9.94 1.19
CA GLN A 59 13.51 10.10 -0.22
C GLN A 59 11.99 10.25 -0.37
N VAL A 60 11.20 9.51 0.42
CA VAL A 60 9.73 9.67 0.43
C VAL A 60 9.37 11.05 0.97
N LYS A 61 10.03 11.52 2.03
CA LYS A 61 9.81 12.86 2.59
C LYS A 61 10.17 13.96 1.60
N SER A 62 11.29 13.85 0.88
CA SER A 62 11.71 14.85 -0.10
C SER A 62 10.76 14.90 -1.31
N ARG A 63 10.30 13.75 -1.81
CA ARG A 63 9.29 13.69 -2.87
C ARG A 63 7.94 14.26 -2.43
N ARG A 64 7.52 14.04 -1.18
CA ARG A 64 6.27 14.61 -0.66
C ARG A 64 6.33 16.14 -0.63
N MET A 65 7.46 16.70 -0.18
CA MET A 65 7.67 18.16 -0.17
C MET A 65 7.75 18.76 -1.58
N SER A 66 8.33 18.06 -2.56
CA SER A 66 8.38 18.57 -3.95
C SER A 66 6.99 18.57 -4.59
N LEU A 67 6.21 17.51 -4.38
CA LEU A 67 4.83 17.42 -4.87
C LEU A 67 3.92 18.49 -4.24
N GLU A 68 4.08 18.76 -2.95
CA GLU A 68 3.32 19.80 -2.25
C GLU A 68 3.66 21.20 -2.79
N LYS A 69 4.95 21.47 -3.05
CA LYS A 69 5.37 22.73 -3.68
C LYS A 69 4.82 22.89 -5.09
N GLU A 70 4.86 21.84 -5.91
CA GLU A 70 4.30 21.85 -7.27
C GLU A 70 2.78 22.06 -7.24
N PHE A 71 2.08 21.42 -6.31
CA PHE A 71 0.65 21.58 -6.11
C PHE A 71 0.28 23.01 -5.71
N LEU A 72 1.02 23.61 -4.77
CA LEU A 72 0.83 25.00 -4.35
C LEU A 72 1.15 26.01 -5.46
N GLN A 73 2.17 25.75 -6.28
CA GLN A 73 2.49 26.60 -7.43
C GLN A 73 1.40 26.56 -8.49
N ARG A 74 0.87 25.36 -8.79
CA ARG A 74 -0.28 25.20 -9.69
C ARG A 74 -1.53 25.89 -9.12
N ALA A 75 -1.82 25.71 -7.83
CA ALA A 75 -2.95 26.35 -7.17
C ALA A 75 -2.85 27.89 -7.16
N LYS A 76 -1.65 28.46 -7.02
CA LYS A 76 -1.42 29.91 -7.15
C LYS A 76 -1.64 30.40 -8.58
N LYS A 77 -1.17 29.65 -9.58
CA LYS A 77 -1.36 29.98 -11.00
C LYS A 77 -2.85 30.06 -11.39
N TYR A 78 -3.68 29.17 -10.84
CA TYR A 78 -5.13 29.16 -11.06
C TYR A 78 -5.92 30.21 -10.26
N LYS A 79 -5.32 30.87 -9.25
CA LYS A 79 -5.95 31.97 -8.50
C LYS A 79 -5.60 33.38 -9.02
N LEU A 80 -4.76 33.48 -10.04
CA LEU A 80 -4.27 34.72 -10.66
C LEU A 80 -4.69 34.82 -12.15
N SER A 81 -5.56 33.93 -12.61
CA SER A 81 -6.29 33.97 -13.90
C SER A 81 -7.77 34.06 -13.61
#